data_AF-A0A6C0DZ42-F1
#
_entry.id   AF-A0A6C0DZ42-F1
#
_cell.length_a   1.000
_cell.length_b   1.000
_cell.length_c   1.000
_cell.angle_alpha   90.00
_cell.angle_beta   90.00
_cell.angle_gamma   90.00
#
_symmetry.space_group_name_H-M   'P 1'
#
loop_
_entity.id
_entity.type
_entity.pdbx_description
1 polymer ?
#
loop_
_entity_poly.entity_id
_entity_poly.type
_entity_poly.pdbx_seq_one_letter_code
_entity_poly.pdbx_strand_id
1 'polypeptide(L)'
;MDLSEVPYTLIFNLVLAAVLVGLVVYFMYFTPKYKRVDEGFFGGVARGSGHPDCLRTLPEGSEILDVLLSRVEANPAISEGSADYREFQLILSKLGCLKKDLMSPSGIVEATRYQAFETAHDRINVAEVCAMCLSQTIPARDLDIIFATWRDRGNVLLRKLCTEAQLTEKGVTSLEALYKKAWEDVYDIAKSRCLKTDFSKQNGGSTGGDVGAYEPEDLKDLRAYTNKYGNNLSASGWNGSV
;
A
#
# COMPACT_ATOMS: atom_id res chain seq x y z
N MET A 1 77.83 11.01 -0.25
CA MET A 1 76.79 11.03 0.78
C MET A 1 76.29 9.62 0.89
N ASP A 2 76.72 8.95 1.94
CA ASP A 2 76.61 7.51 2.14
C ASP A 2 75.15 7.07 2.21
N LEU A 3 74.81 6.13 1.33
CA LEU A 3 73.49 5.52 1.14
C LEU A 3 73.34 4.25 2.00
N SER A 4 73.97 4.21 3.17
CA SER A 4 74.03 2.99 3.98
C SER A 4 73.87 3.31 5.46
N GLU A 5 72.63 3.45 5.87
CA GLU A 5 72.08 2.99 7.15
C GLU A 5 70.61 3.39 7.20
N VAL A 6 69.77 2.77 6.35
CA VAL A 6 68.34 2.70 6.68
C VAL A 6 68.31 1.89 7.98
N PRO A 7 67.86 2.47 9.10
CA PRO A 7 67.98 1.78 10.37
C PRO A 7 67.17 0.50 10.25
N TYR A 8 67.80 -0.65 10.49
CA TYR A 8 67.19 -1.97 10.36
C TYR A 8 65.85 -2.08 11.13
N THR A 9 65.67 -1.22 12.13
CA THR A 9 64.40 -1.01 12.86
C THR A 9 63.24 -0.57 11.96
N LEU A 10 63.47 0.26 10.95
CA LEU A 10 62.43 0.78 10.04
C LEU A 10 61.98 -0.31 9.05
N ILE A 11 62.94 -1.08 8.52
CA ILE A 11 62.66 -2.23 7.65
C ILE A 11 61.91 -3.31 8.45
N PHE A 12 62.36 -3.61 9.66
CA PHE A 12 61.70 -4.57 10.55
C PHE A 12 60.26 -4.16 10.89
N ASN A 13 60.04 -2.89 11.24
CA ASN A 13 58.70 -2.38 11.55
C ASN A 13 57.75 -2.43 10.35
N LEU A 14 58.25 -2.16 9.14
CA LEU A 14 57.46 -2.27 7.91
C LEU A 14 57.04 -3.70 7.61
N VAL A 15 57.97 -4.66 7.77
CA VAL A 15 57.67 -6.09 7.59
C VAL A 15 56.67 -6.58 8.64
N LEU A 16 56.85 -6.20 9.90
CA LEU A 16 55.93 -6.56 10.99
C LEU A 16 54.51 -6.02 10.74
N ALA A 17 54.40 -4.77 10.30
CA ALA A 17 53.12 -4.16 9.95
C ALA A 17 52.44 -4.89 8.78
N ALA A 18 53.20 -5.24 7.73
CA ALA A 18 52.67 -5.99 6.59
C ALA A 18 52.15 -7.38 6.99
N VAL A 19 52.86 -8.09 7.87
CA VAL A 19 52.43 -9.40 8.40
C VAL A 19 51.17 -9.27 9.26
N LEU A 20 51.08 -8.24 10.11
CA LEU A 20 49.89 -7.98 10.93
C LEU A 20 48.66 -7.67 10.07
N VAL A 21 48.79 -6.82 9.05
CA VAL A 21 47.69 -6.51 8.13
C VAL A 21 47.27 -7.76 7.36
N GLY A 22 48.22 -8.57 6.89
CA GLY A 22 47.93 -9.85 6.23
C GLY A 22 47.15 -10.81 7.13
N LEU A 23 47.51 -10.89 8.41
CA LEU A 23 46.81 -11.71 9.40
C LEU A 23 45.38 -11.22 9.66
N VAL A 24 45.16 -9.91 9.77
CA VAL A 24 43.83 -9.33 9.96
C VAL A 24 42.93 -9.60 8.74
N VAL A 25 43.45 -9.41 7.52
CA VAL A 25 42.69 -9.68 6.29
C VAL A 25 42.38 -11.17 6.18
N TYR A 26 43.33 -12.05 6.48
CA TYR A 26 43.10 -13.50 6.51
C TYR A 26 42.00 -13.87 7.50
N PHE A 27 42.02 -13.28 8.71
CA PHE A 27 40.99 -13.53 9.72
C PHE A 27 39.62 -12.99 9.30
N MET A 28 39.54 -11.81 8.68
CA MET A 28 38.28 -11.28 8.14
C MET A 28 37.72 -12.12 6.97
N TYR A 29 38.59 -12.75 6.19
CA TYR A 29 38.16 -13.60 5.08
C TYR A 29 37.72 -14.99 5.53
N PHE A 30 38.38 -15.55 6.55
CA PHE A 30 38.12 -16.91 7.07
C PHE A 30 37.15 -16.94 8.26
N THR A 31 36.77 -15.80 8.82
CA THR A 31 35.68 -15.75 9.80
C THR A 31 34.37 -16.14 9.10
N PRO A 32 33.70 -17.21 9.55
CA PRO A 32 32.44 -17.62 8.94
C PRO A 32 31.43 -16.51 9.13
N LYS A 33 30.83 -16.03 8.03
CA LYS A 33 29.68 -15.14 8.10
C LYS A 33 28.55 -15.93 8.73
N TYR A 34 28.30 -15.72 10.02
CA TYR A 34 27.11 -16.25 10.66
C TYR A 34 25.90 -15.73 9.88
N LYS A 35 25.08 -16.65 9.38
CA LYS A 35 23.79 -16.28 8.79
C LYS A 35 23.04 -15.57 9.90
N ARG A 36 22.67 -14.30 9.70
CA ARG A 36 21.74 -13.62 10.61
C ARG A 36 20.49 -14.49 10.62
N VAL A 37 20.26 -15.17 11.72
CA VAL A 37 18.99 -15.82 11.98
C VAL A 37 18.06 -14.66 12.29
N ASP A 38 17.18 -14.36 11.35
CA ASP A 38 16.08 -13.45 11.60
C ASP A 38 15.19 -14.11 12.65
N GLU A 39 15.34 -13.67 13.90
CA GLU A 39 14.40 -13.99 14.96
C GLU A 39 13.11 -13.20 14.69
N GLY A 40 12.29 -13.76 13.80
CA GLY A 40 10.99 -13.23 13.42
C GLY A 40 10.15 -14.39 12.92
N PHE A 41 9.12 -14.72 13.68
CA PHE A 41 7.95 -15.53 13.32
C PHE A 41 7.85 -15.92 11.83
N PHE A 42 7.69 -17.22 11.57
CA PHE A 42 7.25 -17.77 10.28
C PHE A 42 6.01 -17.00 9.79
N GLY A 43 6.19 -16.04 8.88
CA GLY A 43 5.11 -15.20 8.35
C GLY A 43 5.48 -13.78 7.91
N GLY A 44 6.68 -13.28 8.22
CA GLY A 44 7.19 -12.01 7.70
C GLY A 44 8.45 -12.20 6.88
N VAL A 45 8.37 -12.15 5.55
CA VAL A 45 9.58 -12.19 4.71
C VAL A 45 10.32 -10.85 4.69
N ALA A 46 11.64 -11.00 4.69
CA ALA A 46 12.68 -10.04 4.46
C ALA A 46 12.31 -8.93 3.45
N ARG A 47 12.67 -7.69 3.81
CA ARG A 47 12.80 -6.58 2.87
C ARG A 47 13.63 -7.04 1.66
N GLY A 48 13.02 -7.12 0.48
CA GLY A 48 13.72 -7.25 -0.79
C GLY A 48 13.40 -8.45 -1.69
N SER A 49 12.40 -9.31 -1.39
CA SER A 49 12.04 -10.46 -2.27
C SER A 49 11.16 -10.11 -3.49
N GLY A 50 11.26 -8.90 -4.02
CA GLY A 50 10.67 -8.53 -5.31
C GLY A 50 9.16 -8.30 -5.35
N HIS A 51 8.33 -8.95 -4.52
CA HIS A 51 6.90 -8.67 -4.38
C HIS A 51 6.49 -8.74 -2.90
N PRO A 52 5.72 -7.77 -2.36
CA PRO A 52 5.30 -7.78 -0.96
C PRO A 52 4.47 -9.03 -0.64
N ASP A 53 4.81 -9.71 0.46
CA ASP A 53 4.23 -10.98 0.95
C ASP A 53 2.70 -11.03 0.91
N CYS A 54 2.08 -9.87 1.09
CA CYS A 54 0.63 -9.73 1.09
C CYS A 54 -0.03 -9.90 -0.27
N LEU A 55 0.69 -9.81 -1.40
CA LEU A 55 0.09 -10.06 -2.71
C LEU A 55 -0.42 -11.51 -2.84
N ARG A 56 0.10 -12.44 -2.04
CA ARG A 56 -0.41 -13.82 -1.98
C ARG A 56 -1.85 -13.90 -1.48
N THR A 57 -2.34 -12.90 -0.76
CA THR A 57 -3.75 -12.85 -0.33
C THR A 57 -4.67 -12.30 -1.41
N LEU A 58 -4.11 -11.77 -2.51
CA LEU A 58 -4.82 -11.13 -3.62
C LEU A 58 -4.39 -11.80 -4.95
N PRO A 59 -4.92 -13.00 -5.27
CA PRO A 59 -4.47 -13.78 -6.42
C PRO A 59 -4.69 -13.05 -7.75
N GLU A 60 -5.76 -12.27 -7.87
CA GLU A 60 -6.02 -11.42 -9.03
C GLU A 60 -4.93 -10.34 -9.20
N GLY A 61 -4.44 -9.79 -8.08
CA GLY A 61 -3.37 -8.80 -8.08
C GLY A 61 -2.04 -9.40 -8.55
N SER A 62 -1.71 -10.62 -8.13
CA SER A 62 -0.52 -11.32 -8.63
C SER A 62 -0.62 -11.65 -10.12
N GLU A 63 -1.79 -12.09 -10.59
CA GLU A 63 -2.00 -12.41 -12.00
C GLU A 63 -1.79 -11.19 -12.91
N ILE A 64 -2.27 -10.01 -12.50
CA ILE A 64 -2.06 -8.76 -13.24
C ILE A 64 -0.56 -8.44 -13.33
N LEU A 65 0.17 -8.55 -12.22
CA LEU A 65 1.60 -8.25 -12.20
C LEU A 65 2.39 -9.25 -13.04
N ASP A 66 2.06 -10.53 -13.01
CA ASP A 66 2.70 -11.57 -13.84
C ASP A 66 2.49 -11.29 -15.34
N VAL A 67 1.27 -10.89 -15.75
CA VAL A 67 0.98 -10.52 -17.14
C VAL A 67 1.80 -9.28 -17.54
N LEU A 68 1.90 -8.27 -16.68
CA LEU A 68 2.69 -7.06 -16.97
C LEU A 68 4.20 -7.36 -17.03
N LEU A 69 4.73 -8.19 -16.11
CA LEU A 69 6.13 -8.61 -16.07
C LEU A 69 6.54 -9.40 -17.31
N SER A 70 5.70 -10.34 -17.76
CA SER A 70 5.96 -11.11 -18.99
C SER A 70 6.09 -10.21 -20.24
N ARG A 71 5.54 -8.99 -20.19
CA ARG A 71 5.63 -7.99 -21.26
C ARG A 71 6.75 -6.99 -21.05
N VAL A 72 7.12 -6.70 -19.81
CA VAL A 72 8.35 -5.96 -19.45
C VAL A 72 9.58 -6.65 -20.00
N GLU A 73 9.68 -7.98 -19.87
CA GLU A 73 10.80 -8.75 -20.44
C GLU A 73 10.83 -8.71 -21.97
N ALA A 74 9.66 -8.59 -22.61
CA ALA A 74 9.52 -8.56 -24.07
C ALA A 74 9.73 -7.15 -24.67
N ASN A 75 9.44 -6.09 -23.92
CA ASN A 75 9.52 -4.70 -24.38
C ASN A 75 10.26 -3.82 -23.36
N PRO A 76 11.48 -3.34 -23.67
CA PRO A 76 12.29 -2.53 -22.74
C PRO A 76 11.72 -1.13 -22.45
N ALA A 77 10.63 -0.75 -23.11
CA ALA A 77 9.90 0.49 -22.84
C ALA A 77 9.22 0.47 -21.46
N ILE A 78 8.80 -0.71 -20.98
CA ILE A 78 8.34 -0.88 -19.60
C ILE A 78 9.51 -1.48 -18.83
N SER A 79 10.26 -0.63 -18.14
CA SER A 79 11.22 -1.14 -17.16
C SER A 79 10.47 -1.45 -15.88
N GLU A 80 10.83 -2.52 -15.14
CA GLU A 80 10.42 -2.69 -13.72
C GLU A 80 10.79 -1.46 -12.85
N GLY A 81 11.68 -0.60 -13.36
CA GLY A 81 12.02 0.69 -12.80
C GLY A 81 11.08 1.85 -13.15
N SER A 82 10.04 1.64 -13.97
CA SER A 82 9.11 2.71 -14.33
C SER A 82 8.33 3.14 -13.08
N ALA A 83 8.18 4.46 -12.92
CA ALA A 83 7.50 5.03 -11.76
C ALA A 83 6.03 4.54 -11.69
N ASP A 84 5.37 4.43 -12.83
CA ASP A 84 3.99 3.98 -12.95
C ASP A 84 3.83 2.50 -12.55
N TYR A 85 4.77 1.62 -12.92
CA TYR A 85 4.75 0.21 -12.51
C TYR A 85 4.94 0.06 -11.00
N ARG A 86 5.90 0.78 -10.43
CA ARG A 86 6.17 0.76 -8.98
C ARG A 86 5.00 1.30 -8.17
N GLU A 87 4.36 2.36 -8.64
CA GLU A 87 3.17 2.90 -7.99
C GLU A 87 2.00 1.91 -8.07
N PHE A 88 1.78 1.28 -9.22
CA PHE A 88 0.72 0.28 -9.36
C PHE A 88 0.96 -0.95 -8.48
N GLN A 89 2.20 -1.42 -8.41
CA GLN A 89 2.61 -2.49 -7.51
C GLN A 89 2.38 -2.10 -6.04
N LEU A 90 2.65 -0.84 -5.67
CA LEU A 90 2.39 -0.34 -4.31
C LEU A 90 0.90 -0.33 -3.97
N ILE A 91 0.03 0.07 -4.91
CA ILE A 91 -1.43 0.03 -4.70
C ILE A 91 -1.91 -1.42 -4.47
N LEU A 92 -1.48 -2.36 -5.30
CA LEU A 92 -1.83 -3.78 -5.13
C LEU A 92 -1.29 -4.36 -3.83
N SER A 93 -0.08 -3.97 -3.43
CA SER A 93 0.51 -4.30 -2.13
C SER A 93 -0.35 -3.82 -0.97
N LYS A 94 -0.81 -2.56 -1.01
CA LYS A 94 -1.67 -1.97 0.02
C LYS A 94 -2.99 -2.71 0.13
N LEU A 95 -3.63 -3.01 -1.00
CA LEU A 95 -4.86 -3.80 -1.03
C LEU A 95 -4.67 -5.20 -0.44
N GLY A 96 -3.63 -5.92 -0.86
CA GLY A 96 -3.32 -7.25 -0.33
C GLY A 96 -2.97 -7.25 1.17
N CYS A 97 -2.17 -6.29 1.63
CA CYS A 97 -1.80 -6.20 3.05
C CYS A 97 -2.97 -5.80 3.92
N LEU A 98 -3.81 -4.88 3.45
CA LEU A 98 -5.04 -4.51 4.15
C LEU A 98 -5.95 -5.72 4.28
N LYS A 99 -6.16 -6.47 3.19
CA LYS A 99 -6.92 -7.73 3.25
C LYS A 99 -6.34 -8.73 4.25
N LYS A 100 -5.02 -8.91 4.27
CA LYS A 100 -4.31 -9.82 5.20
C LYS A 100 -4.61 -9.45 6.66
N ASP A 101 -4.47 -8.17 7.02
CA ASP A 101 -4.71 -7.72 8.38
C ASP A 101 -6.20 -7.77 8.76
N LEU A 102 -7.11 -7.41 7.85
CA LEU A 102 -8.56 -7.43 8.11
C LEU A 102 -9.15 -8.84 8.22
N MET A 103 -8.57 -9.81 7.51
CA MET A 103 -8.93 -11.22 7.63
C MET A 103 -8.23 -11.91 8.80
N SER A 104 -7.20 -11.28 9.39
CA SER A 104 -6.43 -11.89 10.46
C SER A 104 -7.28 -12.04 11.73
N PRO A 105 -7.30 -13.22 12.37
CA PRO A 105 -8.05 -13.43 13.61
C PRO A 105 -7.48 -12.65 14.80
N SER A 106 -6.23 -12.21 14.72
CA SER A 106 -5.58 -11.44 15.79
C SER A 106 -6.08 -10.00 15.88
N GLY A 107 -6.69 -9.46 14.82
CA GLY A 107 -7.17 -8.07 14.80
C GLY A 107 -6.07 -7.05 15.09
N ILE A 108 -4.84 -7.33 14.63
CA ILE A 108 -3.68 -6.44 14.77
C ILE A 108 -3.23 -5.92 13.41
N VAL A 109 -2.63 -4.73 13.45
CA VAL A 109 -2.03 -4.07 12.29
C VAL A 109 -0.58 -4.54 12.18
N GLU A 110 -0.30 -5.50 11.31
CA GLU A 110 1.05 -6.07 11.14
C GLU A 110 1.55 -5.91 9.71
N ALA A 111 0.79 -6.38 8.72
CA ALA A 111 1.20 -6.34 7.31
C ALA A 111 1.15 -4.93 6.73
N THR A 112 0.12 -4.16 7.09
CA THR A 112 -0.06 -2.77 6.64
C THR A 112 0.90 -1.80 7.31
N ARG A 113 1.44 -2.14 8.49
CA ARG A 113 2.38 -1.29 9.25
C ARG A 113 3.63 -0.90 8.46
N TYR A 114 4.09 -1.79 7.58
CA TYR A 114 5.31 -1.58 6.80
C TYR A 114 5.06 -0.98 5.42
N GLN A 115 3.81 -0.68 5.07
CA GLN A 115 3.48 -0.08 3.79
C GLN A 115 3.92 1.39 3.76
N ALA A 116 4.50 1.79 2.62
CA ALA A 116 4.90 3.17 2.42
C ALA A 116 3.67 4.04 2.15
N PHE A 117 3.62 5.20 2.81
CA PHE A 117 2.66 6.24 2.49
C PHE A 117 3.07 6.96 1.20
N GLU A 118 2.14 7.10 0.26
CA GLU A 118 2.37 7.78 -1.00
C GLU A 118 1.26 8.80 -1.30
N THR A 119 1.64 10.06 -1.44
CA THR A 119 0.71 11.19 -1.55
C THR A 119 -0.13 11.16 -2.83
N ALA A 120 0.30 10.41 -3.84
CA ALA A 120 -0.41 10.31 -5.12
C ALA A 120 -1.76 9.57 -5.02
N HIS A 121 -1.89 8.61 -4.10
CA HIS A 121 -3.08 7.78 -3.96
C HIS A 121 -3.55 7.53 -2.53
N ASP A 122 -2.73 7.85 -1.53
CA ASP A 122 -3.15 7.75 -0.13
C ASP A 122 -3.71 9.08 0.38
N ARG A 123 -4.91 9.00 0.96
CA ARG A 123 -5.46 10.08 1.79
C ARG A 123 -5.00 9.99 3.24
N ILE A 124 -4.81 8.76 3.72
CA ILE A 124 -4.44 8.38 5.08
C ILE A 124 -3.48 7.19 4.96
N ASN A 125 -2.57 7.00 5.92
CA ASN A 125 -1.71 5.83 5.94
C ASN A 125 -2.54 4.55 6.05
N VAL A 126 -2.25 3.55 5.20
CA VAL A 126 -2.99 2.27 5.17
C VAL A 126 -2.99 1.56 6.52
N ALA A 127 -1.91 1.69 7.29
CA ALA A 127 -1.84 1.16 8.65
C ALA A 127 -2.86 1.82 9.60
N GLU A 128 -3.06 3.13 9.48
CA GLU A 128 -4.06 3.87 10.25
C GLU A 128 -5.47 3.53 9.77
N VAL A 129 -5.70 3.39 8.47
CA VAL A 129 -6.97 2.90 7.91
C VAL A 129 -7.32 1.53 8.49
N CYS A 130 -6.36 0.62 8.55
CA CYS A 130 -6.54 -0.69 9.18
C CYS A 130 -6.84 -0.58 10.68
N ALA A 131 -6.14 0.28 11.41
CA ALA A 131 -6.39 0.50 12.84
C ALA A 131 -7.79 1.09 13.10
N MET A 132 -8.19 2.10 12.32
CA MET A 132 -9.51 2.72 12.41
C MET A 132 -10.63 1.75 12.02
N CYS A 133 -10.37 0.87 11.04
CA CYS A 133 -11.27 -0.21 10.66
C CYS A 133 -11.45 -1.23 11.80
N LEU A 134 -10.35 -1.73 12.36
CA LEU A 134 -10.39 -2.73 13.45
C LEU A 134 -10.99 -2.15 14.75
N SER A 135 -10.82 -0.86 14.99
CA SER A 135 -11.47 -0.14 16.10
C SER A 135 -12.88 0.35 15.77
N GLN A 136 -13.36 0.15 14.54
CA GLN A 136 -14.68 0.57 14.05
C GLN A 136 -14.96 2.07 14.27
N THR A 137 -13.92 2.88 14.08
CA THR A 137 -13.97 4.35 14.22
C THR A 137 -14.01 5.06 12.86
N ILE A 138 -13.74 4.35 11.77
CA ILE A 138 -13.80 4.92 10.42
C ILE A 138 -15.27 5.13 9.97
N PRO A 139 -15.66 6.32 9.50
CA PRO A 139 -16.98 6.53 8.93
C PRO A 139 -17.07 5.90 7.53
N ALA A 140 -18.28 5.49 7.14
CA ALA A 140 -18.51 4.81 5.85
C ALA A 140 -18.07 5.66 4.65
N ARG A 141 -18.34 6.96 4.71
CA ARG A 141 -17.92 7.92 3.68
C ARG A 141 -16.42 7.95 3.45
N ASP A 142 -15.62 7.97 4.53
CA ASP A 142 -14.17 8.08 4.40
C ASP A 142 -13.58 6.78 3.83
N LEU A 143 -14.12 5.64 4.24
CA LEU A 143 -13.78 4.34 3.67
C LEU A 143 -14.03 4.33 2.15
N ASP A 144 -15.20 4.80 1.71
CA ASP A 144 -15.57 4.87 0.31
C ASP A 144 -14.63 5.79 -0.49
N ILE A 145 -14.27 6.95 0.08
CA ILE A 145 -13.34 7.90 -0.55
C ILE A 145 -11.94 7.29 -0.70
N ILE A 146 -11.42 6.64 0.34
CA ILE A 146 -10.08 6.02 0.32
C ILE A 146 -10.02 4.91 -0.74
N PHE A 147 -11.03 4.04 -0.77
CA PHE A 147 -11.07 2.96 -1.77
C PHE A 147 -11.31 3.50 -3.18
N ALA A 148 -12.11 4.55 -3.36
CA ALA A 148 -12.30 5.19 -4.66
C ALA A 148 -10.99 5.80 -5.18
N THR A 149 -10.17 6.44 -4.32
CA THR A 149 -8.88 6.99 -4.75
C THR A 149 -7.91 5.91 -5.22
N TRP A 150 -7.85 4.78 -4.52
CA TRP A 150 -7.03 3.64 -4.95
C TRP A 150 -7.52 3.05 -6.28
N ARG A 151 -8.83 2.85 -6.42
CA ARG A 151 -9.47 2.34 -7.65
C ARG A 151 -9.17 3.23 -8.85
N ASP A 152 -9.44 4.53 -8.71
CA ASP A 152 -9.36 5.47 -9.81
C ASP A 152 -7.90 5.66 -10.24
N ARG A 153 -6.96 5.75 -9.29
CA ARG A 153 -5.54 5.79 -9.61
C ARG A 153 -5.05 4.50 -10.24
N GLY A 154 -5.43 3.35 -9.67
CA GLY A 154 -5.03 2.04 -10.20
C GLY A 154 -5.53 1.82 -11.62
N ASN A 155 -6.76 2.23 -11.95
CA ASN A 155 -7.29 2.18 -13.31
C ASN A 155 -6.49 3.04 -14.30
N VAL A 156 -6.12 4.26 -13.89
CA VAL A 156 -5.30 5.15 -14.73
C VAL A 156 -3.92 4.53 -15.00
N LEU A 157 -3.26 4.01 -13.96
CA LEU A 157 -1.96 3.37 -14.08
C LEU A 157 -2.03 2.11 -14.93
N LEU A 158 -3.02 1.25 -14.71
CA LEU A 158 -3.21 0.02 -15.47
C LEU A 158 -3.38 0.31 -16.96
N ARG A 159 -4.19 1.32 -17.32
CA ARG A 159 -4.38 1.72 -18.73
C ARG A 159 -3.09 2.22 -19.37
N LYS A 160 -2.31 3.03 -18.65
CA LYS A 160 -1.01 3.50 -19.13
C LYS A 160 -0.05 2.34 -19.35
N LEU A 161 0.10 1.47 -18.36
CA LEU A 161 0.96 0.27 -18.45
C LEU A 161 0.51 -0.66 -19.58
N CYS A 162 -0.80 -0.85 -19.77
CA CYS A 162 -1.34 -1.62 -20.89
C CYS A 162 -1.02 -0.97 -22.25
N THR A 163 -1.05 0.35 -22.32
CA THR A 163 -0.72 1.12 -23.53
C THR A 163 0.78 1.02 -23.85
N GLU A 164 1.63 1.17 -22.84
CA GLU A 164 3.09 0.99 -22.96
C GLU A 164 3.46 -0.45 -23.33
N ALA A 165 2.69 -1.42 -22.85
CA ALA A 165 2.88 -2.85 -23.13
C ALA A 165 2.31 -3.28 -24.48
N GLN A 166 1.62 -2.38 -25.19
CA GLN A 166 0.94 -2.65 -26.46
C GLN A 166 -0.03 -3.85 -26.38
N LEU A 167 -0.79 -3.93 -25.29
CA LEU A 167 -1.79 -5.00 -25.15
C LEU A 167 -2.93 -4.85 -26.15
N THR A 168 -3.44 -5.98 -26.64
CA THR A 168 -4.70 -6.00 -27.39
C THR A 168 -5.86 -5.54 -26.50
N GLU A 169 -6.88 -4.93 -27.10
CA GLU A 169 -8.06 -4.44 -26.38
C GLU A 169 -8.71 -5.52 -25.50
N LYS A 170 -8.77 -6.77 -25.98
CA LYS A 170 -9.25 -7.92 -25.21
C LYS A 170 -8.42 -8.14 -23.94
N GLY A 171 -7.09 -8.07 -24.05
CA GLY A 171 -6.19 -8.21 -22.90
C GLY A 171 -6.34 -7.07 -21.89
N VAL A 172 -6.57 -5.84 -22.35
CA VAL A 172 -6.83 -4.69 -21.46
C VAL A 172 -8.13 -4.91 -20.68
N THR A 173 -9.21 -5.29 -21.36
CA THR A 173 -10.51 -5.53 -20.69
C THR A 173 -10.44 -6.67 -19.68
N SER A 174 -9.67 -7.72 -19.93
CA SER A 174 -9.48 -8.81 -18.95
C SER A 174 -8.69 -8.34 -17.73
N LEU A 175 -7.65 -7.53 -17.90
CA LEU A 175 -6.88 -6.99 -16.78
C LEU A 175 -7.70 -5.98 -15.96
N GLU A 176 -8.49 -5.12 -16.61
CA GLU A 176 -9.40 -4.21 -15.91
C GLU A 176 -10.45 -4.98 -15.09
N ALA A 177 -10.97 -6.09 -15.63
CA ALA A 177 -11.90 -6.96 -14.90
C ALA A 177 -11.23 -7.63 -13.69
N LEU A 178 -10.00 -8.12 -13.83
CA LEU A 178 -9.22 -8.67 -12.73
C LEU A 178 -8.96 -7.63 -11.65
N TYR A 179 -8.56 -6.41 -12.05
CA TYR A 179 -8.30 -5.34 -11.10
C TYR A 179 -9.56 -4.91 -10.35
N LYS A 180 -10.69 -4.79 -11.07
CA LYS A 180 -11.99 -4.51 -10.46
C LYS A 180 -12.34 -5.57 -9.43
N LYS A 181 -12.22 -6.86 -9.77
CA LYS A 181 -12.49 -7.97 -8.85
C LYS A 181 -11.58 -7.93 -7.62
N ALA A 182 -10.29 -7.67 -7.82
CA ALA A 182 -9.32 -7.53 -6.74
C ALA A 182 -9.71 -6.40 -5.78
N TRP A 183 -10.11 -5.26 -6.32
CA TRP A 183 -10.56 -4.11 -5.53
C TRP A 183 -11.88 -4.39 -4.79
N GLU A 184 -12.87 -4.96 -5.47
CA GLU A 184 -14.19 -5.29 -4.90
C GLU A 184 -14.05 -6.26 -3.72
N ASP A 185 -13.23 -7.29 -3.86
CA ASP A 185 -12.99 -8.28 -2.79
C ASP A 185 -12.41 -7.65 -1.52
N VAL A 186 -11.39 -6.79 -1.64
CA VAL A 186 -10.82 -6.08 -0.48
C VAL A 186 -11.81 -5.09 0.11
N TYR A 187 -12.56 -4.39 -0.74
CA TYR A 187 -13.54 -3.39 -0.30
C TYR A 187 -14.73 -4.03 0.43
N ASP A 188 -15.23 -5.17 -0.02
CA ASP A 188 -16.31 -5.89 0.63
C ASP A 188 -15.88 -6.43 2.00
N ILE A 189 -14.65 -6.96 2.09
CA ILE A 189 -14.06 -7.36 3.37
C ILE A 189 -13.95 -6.14 4.30
N ALA A 190 -13.45 -5.02 3.80
CA ALA A 190 -13.35 -3.78 4.56
C ALA A 190 -14.72 -3.31 5.04
N LYS A 191 -15.75 -3.24 4.19
CA LYS A 191 -17.11 -2.89 4.61
C LYS A 191 -17.63 -3.77 5.74
N SER A 192 -17.41 -5.08 5.64
CA SER A 192 -17.89 -6.04 6.64
C SER A 192 -17.21 -5.92 8.00
N ARG A 193 -15.93 -5.50 8.02
CA ARG A 193 -15.11 -5.43 9.25
C ARG A 193 -15.04 -4.02 9.84
N CYS A 194 -14.91 -3.01 8.99
CA CYS A 194 -14.68 -1.62 9.37
C CYS A 194 -15.94 -0.92 9.86
N LEU A 195 -17.06 -1.18 9.17
CA LEU A 195 -18.31 -0.52 9.48
C LEU A 195 -18.99 -1.27 10.60
N LYS A 196 -19.52 -0.52 11.56
CA LYS A 196 -20.40 -1.10 12.57
C LYS A 196 -21.61 -1.68 11.83
N THR A 197 -21.66 -3.00 11.67
CA THR A 197 -22.94 -3.69 11.44
C THR A 197 -23.85 -3.26 12.57
N ASP A 198 -25.08 -2.87 12.27
CA ASP A 198 -26.06 -2.19 13.13
C ASP A 198 -26.26 -2.82 14.53
N PHE A 199 -25.24 -2.69 15.37
CA PHE A 199 -25.19 -2.90 16.81
C PHE A 199 -25.25 -1.51 17.45
N SER A 200 -26.19 -0.70 16.98
CA SER A 200 -26.72 0.46 17.70
C SER A 200 -27.21 0.12 19.14
N LYS A 201 -27.04 -1.13 19.62
CA LYS A 201 -27.51 -1.65 20.92
C LYS A 201 -26.50 -2.37 21.83
N GLN A 202 -25.23 -2.61 21.47
CA GLN A 202 -24.37 -3.46 22.33
C GLN A 202 -23.43 -2.77 23.33
N ASN A 203 -23.10 -1.48 23.19
CA ASN A 203 -22.30 -0.78 24.21
C ASN A 203 -22.61 0.74 24.25
N GLY A 204 -23.83 1.12 24.62
CA GLY A 204 -24.09 2.48 25.11
C GLY A 204 -23.95 3.62 24.08
N GLY A 205 -24.59 3.48 22.91
CA GLY A 205 -25.17 4.62 22.19
C GLY A 205 -24.27 5.84 21.91
N SER A 206 -23.07 5.64 21.37
CA SER A 206 -22.34 6.73 20.70
C SER A 206 -22.20 6.42 19.21
N THR A 207 -23.10 7.03 18.43
CA THR A 207 -23.02 7.22 16.97
C THR A 207 -21.93 8.23 16.62
N GLY A 208 -20.74 8.10 17.20
CA GLY A 208 -19.65 9.08 17.08
C GLY A 208 -18.85 9.01 15.78
N GLY A 209 -19.49 8.81 14.63
CA GLY A 209 -18.80 8.76 13.33
C GLY A 209 -19.57 9.49 12.23
N ASP A 210 -20.86 9.20 12.09
CA ASP A 210 -21.74 9.95 11.21
C ASP A 210 -22.47 11.02 12.02
N VAL A 211 -21.80 12.17 12.22
CA VAL A 211 -22.52 13.38 12.58
C VAL A 211 -23.49 13.70 11.43
N GLY A 212 -24.79 13.54 11.67
CA GLY A 212 -25.80 14.03 10.77
C GLY A 212 -25.59 15.51 10.47
N ALA A 213 -26.15 16.00 9.37
CA ALA A 213 -26.11 17.43 9.07
C ALA A 213 -26.64 18.21 10.28
N TYR A 214 -25.82 19.10 10.83
CA TYR A 214 -26.23 19.97 11.93
C TYR A 214 -27.23 20.99 11.39
N GLU A 215 -28.48 20.88 11.82
CA GLU A 215 -29.49 21.88 11.52
C GLU A 215 -29.46 22.96 12.64
N PRO A 216 -29.06 24.20 12.32
CA PRO A 216 -29.07 25.30 13.29
C PRO A 216 -30.49 25.58 13.78
N GLU A 217 -30.63 26.00 15.04
CA GLU A 217 -31.95 26.23 15.67
C GLU A 217 -32.82 27.22 14.91
N ASP A 218 -32.21 28.20 14.26
CA ASP A 218 -32.91 29.20 13.45
C ASP A 218 -33.62 28.62 12.21
N LEU A 219 -33.24 27.41 11.76
CA LEU A 219 -33.84 26.75 10.60
C LEU A 219 -34.90 25.70 10.97
N LYS A 220 -34.97 25.26 12.23
CA LYS A 220 -35.87 24.16 12.65
C LYS A 220 -37.36 24.48 12.48
N ASP A 221 -37.73 25.75 12.69
CA ASP A 221 -39.12 26.21 12.60
C ASP A 221 -39.44 26.87 11.25
N LEU A 222 -38.45 26.98 10.36
CA LEU A 222 -38.66 27.54 9.04
C LEU A 222 -39.23 26.47 8.11
N ARG A 223 -40.33 26.82 7.43
CA ARG A 223 -40.93 25.94 6.42
C ARG A 223 -39.93 25.69 5.30
N ALA A 224 -39.97 24.48 4.73
CA ALA A 224 -39.22 24.14 3.53
C ALA A 224 -39.43 25.21 2.44
N TYR A 225 -38.32 25.70 1.89
CA TYR A 225 -38.34 26.73 0.86
C TYR A 225 -39.02 26.20 -0.41
N THR A 226 -40.16 26.78 -0.79
CA THR A 226 -41.05 26.28 -1.86
C THR A 226 -40.92 27.02 -3.19
N ASN A 227 -39.90 27.87 -3.38
CA ASN A 227 -39.72 28.55 -4.66
C ASN A 227 -39.30 27.55 -5.73
N LYS A 228 -40.25 27.26 -6.62
CA LYS A 228 -40.07 26.51 -7.86
C LYS A 228 -39.89 27.50 -9.00
N TYR A 229 -38.80 27.39 -9.74
CA TYR A 229 -38.72 28.04 -11.06
C TYR A 229 -39.59 27.25 -12.05
N GLY A 230 -40.06 27.92 -13.11
CA GLY A 230 -40.93 27.34 -14.14
C GLY A 230 -40.56 25.90 -14.50
N ASN A 231 -41.58 25.03 -14.57
CA ASN A 231 -41.49 23.57 -14.68
C ASN A 231 -40.91 22.82 -13.45
N ASN A 232 -41.41 23.11 -12.25
CA ASN A 232 -41.24 22.26 -11.04
C ASN A 232 -39.79 22.03 -10.57
N LEU A 233 -38.82 22.84 -11.01
CA LEU A 233 -37.43 22.73 -10.58
C LEU A 233 -37.24 23.46 -9.24
N SER A 234 -36.73 22.73 -8.24
CA SER A 234 -36.34 23.31 -6.95
C SER A 234 -35.24 24.36 -7.17
N ALA A 235 -35.43 25.57 -6.65
CA ALA A 235 -34.41 26.62 -6.67
C ALA A 235 -33.14 26.28 -5.87
N SER A 236 -33.14 25.20 -5.08
CA SER A 236 -31.95 24.72 -4.38
C SER A 236 -30.95 23.98 -5.27
N GLY A 237 -31.29 23.72 -6.55
CA GLY A 237 -30.44 22.97 -7.49
C GLY A 237 -30.26 21.49 -7.13
N TRP A 238 -30.73 21.07 -5.95
CA TRP A 238 -30.78 19.68 -5.51
C TRP A 238 -32.14 19.08 -5.85
N ASN A 239 -32.21 18.45 -7.00
CA ASN A 239 -33.25 17.45 -7.25
C ASN A 239 -32.83 16.19 -6.50
N GLY A 240 -33.41 15.97 -5.32
CA GLY A 240 -33.13 14.81 -4.47
C GLY A 240 -33.45 13.49 -5.16
N SER A 241 -32.52 12.98 -5.97
CA SER A 241 -32.42 11.56 -6.29
C SER A 241 -31.68 10.88 -5.15
N VAL A 242 -32.44 10.32 -4.21
CA VAL A 242 -32.01 9.20 -3.39
C VAL A 242 -32.67 7.96 -3.95
#